data_AF-A0A6L5QAK0-F1
#
_entry.id   AF-A0A6L5QAK0-F1
#
_cell.length_a   1.000
_cell.length_b   1.000
_cell.length_c   1.000
_cell.angle_alpha   90.00
_cell.angle_beta   90.00
_cell.angle_gamma   90.00
#
_symmetry.space_group_name_H-M   'P 1'
#
loop_
_entity.id
_entity.type
_entity.pdbx_description
1 polymer ?
#
loop_
_entity_poly.entity_id
_entity_poly.type
_entity_poly.pdbx_seq_one_letter_code
_entity_poly.pdbx_strand_id
1 'polypeptide(L)'
;MWLQIDWLLGYFGANRTEAIGAYKRFVAVGVGADSPIKNIRHQLLLGDDAFVTTYRSARSVDLLNEVPREHRRALALSLAECQAKFADRDEAIAQACLSTAYTMTQIAAHFHISYRTVSRIVHKMEHLQSRSCAIGGTDPE
;
A
#
# COMPACT_ATOMS: atom_id res chain seq x y z
N MET A 1 -11.27 29.56 4.09
CA MET A 1 -12.75 29.54 4.12
C MET A 1 -13.21 28.15 4.54
N TRP A 2 -14.04 28.01 5.58
CA TRP A 2 -14.20 26.77 6.35
C TRP A 2 -15.41 25.87 5.95
N LEU A 3 -16.24 26.24 4.98
CA LEU A 3 -17.28 25.31 4.48
C LEU A 3 -17.58 25.59 3.00
N GLN A 4 -17.33 24.60 2.14
CA GLN A 4 -17.60 24.66 0.70
C GLN A 4 -18.89 23.90 0.37
N ILE A 5 -20.05 24.56 0.58
CA ILE A 5 -21.37 23.93 0.41
C ILE A 5 -21.59 23.51 -1.04
N ASP A 6 -21.20 24.34 -2.00
CA ASP A 6 -21.43 24.06 -3.42
C ASP A 6 -20.57 22.90 -3.92
N TRP A 7 -19.33 22.79 -3.44
CA TRP A 7 -18.47 21.64 -3.70
C TRP A 7 -19.07 20.35 -3.12
N LEU A 8 -19.54 20.39 -1.86
CA LEU A 8 -20.17 19.23 -1.23
C LEU A 8 -21.43 18.78 -1.96
N LEU A 9 -22.31 19.71 -2.32
CA LEU A 9 -23.55 19.40 -3.03
C LEU A 9 -23.29 18.92 -4.47
N GLY A 10 -22.17 19.33 -5.08
CA GLY A 10 -21.76 18.86 -6.41
C GLY A 10 -21.59 17.34 -6.52
N TYR A 11 -21.27 16.65 -5.41
CA TYR A 11 -21.22 15.19 -5.37
C TYR A 11 -22.60 14.52 -5.48
N PHE A 12 -23.68 15.26 -5.20
CA PHE A 12 -25.04 14.73 -5.13
C PHE A 12 -25.93 15.15 -6.31
N GLY A 13 -25.45 16.05 -7.17
CA GLY A 13 -26.13 16.47 -8.40
C GLY A 13 -25.82 17.90 -8.83
N ALA A 14 -26.16 18.23 -10.07
CA ALA A 14 -25.97 19.57 -10.63
C ALA A 14 -27.05 20.56 -10.16
N ASN A 15 -28.27 20.08 -9.87
CA ASN A 15 -29.35 20.90 -9.35
C ASN A 15 -29.28 20.96 -7.82
N ARG A 16 -29.20 22.16 -7.27
CA ARG A 16 -29.07 22.40 -5.82
C ARG A 16 -30.18 21.72 -5.01
N THR A 17 -31.42 21.81 -5.46
CA THR A 17 -32.58 21.30 -4.72
C THR A 17 -32.58 19.78 -4.66
N GLU A 18 -32.21 19.14 -5.78
CA GLU A 18 -32.07 17.69 -5.88
C GLU A 18 -30.87 17.18 -5.07
N ALA A 19 -29.72 17.87 -5.16
CA ALA A 19 -28.52 17.56 -4.42
C ALA A 19 -28.74 17.62 -2.90
N ILE A 20 -29.50 18.62 -2.41
CA ILE A 20 -29.89 18.70 -1.00
C ILE A 20 -30.76 17.50 -0.61
N GLY A 21 -31.73 17.14 -1.45
CA GLY A 21 -32.60 15.97 -1.21
C GLY A 21 -31.81 14.66 -1.17
N ALA A 22 -30.86 14.49 -2.08
CA ALA A 22 -29.97 13.33 -2.14
C ALA A 22 -29.00 13.27 -0.95
N TYR A 23 -28.41 14.41 -0.55
CA TYR A 23 -27.58 14.49 0.65
C TYR A 23 -28.35 14.11 1.93
N LYS A 24 -29.59 14.61 2.09
CA LYS A 24 -30.44 14.25 3.24
C LYS A 24 -30.72 12.75 3.30
N ARG A 25 -31.04 12.14 2.15
CA ARG A 25 -31.24 10.68 2.06
C ARG A 25 -29.96 9.92 2.39
N PHE A 26 -28.83 10.34 1.86
CA PHE A 26 -27.52 9.75 2.15
C PHE A 26 -27.21 9.76 3.66
N VAL A 27 -27.37 10.91 4.32
CA VAL A 27 -27.16 11.03 5.77
C VAL A 27 -28.14 10.13 6.53
N ALA A 28 -29.42 10.14 6.17
CA ALA A 28 -30.44 9.31 6.83
C ALA A 28 -30.14 7.81 6.72
N VAL A 29 -29.66 7.33 5.57
CA VAL A 29 -29.22 5.94 5.38
C VAL A 29 -28.01 5.60 6.25
N GLY A 30 -27.12 6.57 6.48
CA GLY A 30 -25.95 6.39 7.34
C GLY A 30 -26.26 6.38 8.85
N VAL A 31 -27.42 6.90 9.29
CA VAL A 31 -27.80 6.91 10.71
C VAL A 31 -28.07 5.49 11.18
N GLY A 32 -27.24 4.99 12.10
CA GLY A 32 -27.34 3.64 12.64
C GLY A 32 -26.65 2.57 11.81
N ALA A 33 -26.11 2.92 10.63
CA ALA A 33 -25.19 2.07 9.90
C ALA A 33 -23.86 1.95 10.65
N ASP A 34 -23.16 0.85 10.45
CA ASP A 34 -21.81 0.70 10.97
C ASP A 34 -20.91 1.83 10.46
N SER A 35 -20.11 2.39 11.37
CA SER A 35 -19.21 3.48 11.00
C SER A 35 -18.32 3.02 9.82
N PRO A 36 -18.28 3.76 8.70
CA PRO A 36 -17.45 3.40 7.55
C PRO A 36 -15.96 3.35 7.93
N ILE A 37 -15.59 4.01 9.03
CA ILE A 37 -14.25 3.96 9.63
C ILE A 37 -13.89 2.55 10.14
N LYS A 38 -14.88 1.71 10.50
CA LYS A 38 -14.63 0.33 10.95
C LYS A 38 -13.92 -0.52 9.90
N ASN A 39 -14.12 -0.22 8.62
CA ASN A 39 -13.47 -0.92 7.50
C ASN A 39 -12.24 -0.20 6.96
N ILE A 40 -11.76 0.86 7.63
CA ILE A 40 -10.51 1.48 7.25
C ILE A 40 -9.39 0.50 7.51
N ARG A 41 -8.78 0.05 6.42
CA ARG A 41 -7.56 -0.75 6.47
C ARG A 41 -6.37 0.20 6.41
N HIS A 42 -5.48 0.04 7.39
CA HIS A 42 -4.20 0.74 7.45
C HIS A 42 -4.32 2.28 7.46
N GLN A 43 -5.38 2.80 8.07
CA GLN A 43 -5.59 4.22 8.40
C GLN A 43 -5.59 5.22 7.22
N LEU A 44 -5.58 4.73 5.97
CA LEU A 44 -5.48 5.59 4.78
C LEU A 44 -6.44 5.22 3.64
N LEU A 45 -6.85 3.95 3.54
CA LEU A 45 -7.71 3.46 2.47
C LEU A 45 -9.09 3.09 3.03
N LEU A 46 -10.13 3.69 2.45
CA LEU A 46 -11.52 3.37 2.70
C LEU A 46 -12.09 2.67 1.47
N GLY A 47 -12.40 1.38 1.61
CA GLY A 47 -12.93 0.55 0.54
C GLY A 47 -12.94 -0.93 0.94
N ASP A 48 -13.46 -1.78 0.06
CA ASP A 48 -13.42 -3.23 0.24
C ASP A 48 -12.04 -3.82 -0.15
N ASP A 49 -11.86 -5.13 0.07
CA ASP A 49 -10.59 -5.80 -0.23
C ASP A 49 -10.24 -5.76 -1.73
N ALA A 50 -11.25 -5.70 -2.61
CA ALA A 50 -11.05 -5.55 -4.05
C ALA A 50 -10.50 -4.15 -4.38
N PHE A 51 -11.10 -3.09 -3.84
CA PHE A 51 -10.65 -1.71 -3.99
C PHE A 51 -9.22 -1.52 -3.49
N VAL A 52 -8.90 -2.08 -2.32
CA VAL A 52 -7.54 -2.04 -1.76
C VAL A 52 -6.55 -2.76 -2.68
N THR A 53 -6.93 -3.91 -3.23
CA THR A 53 -6.07 -4.69 -4.14
C THR A 53 -5.81 -3.95 -5.45
N THR A 54 -6.85 -3.37 -6.06
CA THR A 54 -6.70 -2.56 -7.28
C THR A 54 -5.79 -1.36 -7.01
N TYR A 55 -5.99 -0.65 -5.90
CA TYR A 55 -5.18 0.50 -5.53
C TYR A 55 -3.71 0.13 -5.29
N ARG A 56 -3.43 -1.03 -4.68
CA ARG A 56 -2.07 -1.57 -4.48
C ARG A 56 -1.40 -1.93 -5.81
N SER A 57 -2.14 -2.52 -6.75
CA SER A 57 -1.60 -2.98 -8.03
C SER A 57 -1.23 -1.85 -9.00
N ALA A 58 -1.87 -0.68 -8.86
CA ALA A 58 -1.74 0.43 -9.79
C ALA A 58 -0.49 1.32 -9.59
N ARG A 59 0.37 1.05 -8.58
CA ARG A 59 1.43 1.99 -8.19
C ARG A 59 2.83 1.37 -8.25
N SER A 60 3.75 2.08 -8.91
CA SER A 60 5.16 1.75 -9.00
C SER A 60 5.89 2.00 -7.68
N VAL A 61 6.93 1.19 -7.41
CA VAL A 61 7.75 1.21 -6.19
C VAL A 61 8.35 2.60 -5.91
N ASP A 62 8.60 3.40 -6.95
CA ASP A 62 9.16 4.76 -6.85
C ASP A 62 8.28 5.75 -6.06
N LEU A 63 6.95 5.64 -6.17
CA LEU A 63 6.02 6.57 -5.52
C LEU A 63 5.83 6.30 -4.02
N LEU A 64 6.41 5.22 -3.49
CA LEU A 64 6.30 4.85 -2.08
C LEU A 64 7.29 5.63 -1.19
N ASN A 65 8.39 6.14 -1.74
CA ASN A 65 9.41 6.85 -0.96
C ASN A 65 8.93 8.21 -0.42
N GLU A 66 8.03 8.88 -1.14
CA GLU A 66 7.42 10.16 -0.72
C GLU A 66 6.31 9.99 0.34
N VAL A 67 5.90 8.75 0.60
CA VAL A 67 4.81 8.43 1.53
C VAL A 67 5.39 8.13 2.91
N PRO A 68 4.80 8.67 4.01
CA PRO A 68 5.20 8.29 5.36
C PRO A 68 5.19 6.77 5.57
N ARG A 69 6.15 6.25 6.33
CA ARG A 69 6.34 4.78 6.47
C ARG A 69 5.08 4.06 6.98
N GLU A 70 4.31 4.71 7.83
CA GLU A 70 3.04 4.20 8.36
C GLU A 70 2.00 3.99 7.26
N HIS A 71 1.97 4.90 6.29
CA HIS A 71 1.10 4.86 5.12
C HIS A 71 1.60 3.87 4.04
N ARG A 72 2.92 3.68 3.91
CA ARG A 72 3.49 2.64 3.03
C ARG A 72 3.05 1.23 3.40
N ARG A 73 2.85 0.95 4.69
CA ARG A 73 2.32 -0.36 5.14
C ARG A 73 0.93 -0.66 4.60
N ALA A 74 0.12 0.37 4.35
CA ALA A 74 -1.18 0.21 3.71
C ALA A 74 -1.08 -0.36 2.29
N LEU A 75 0.01 -0.02 1.61
CA LEU A 75 0.22 -0.23 0.18
C LEU A 75 1.15 -1.41 -0.11
N ALA A 76 2.01 -1.79 0.83
CA ALA A 76 2.90 -2.93 0.70
C ALA A 76 2.18 -4.25 1.03
N LEU A 77 2.73 -5.34 0.50
CA LEU A 77 2.40 -6.69 0.96
C LEU A 77 2.70 -6.82 2.46
N SER A 78 1.84 -7.52 3.19
CA SER A 78 2.13 -7.95 4.55
C SER A 78 3.31 -8.93 4.56
N LEU A 79 3.99 -9.05 5.71
CA LEU A 79 5.11 -9.99 5.84
C LEU A 79 4.66 -11.45 5.59
N ALA A 80 3.44 -11.79 6.00
CA ALA A 80 2.84 -13.09 5.74
C ALA A 80 2.54 -13.30 4.24
N GLU A 81 2.03 -12.28 3.54
CA GLU A 81 1.83 -12.35 2.09
C GLU A 81 3.16 -12.46 1.34
N CYS A 82 4.21 -11.75 1.77
CA CYS A 82 5.56 -11.93 1.22
C CYS A 82 6.05 -13.38 1.42
N GLN A 83 5.89 -13.92 2.63
CA GLN A 83 6.28 -15.30 2.92
C GLN A 83 5.50 -16.35 2.11
N ALA A 84 4.22 -16.10 1.83
CA ALA A 84 3.39 -16.99 1.03
C ALA A 84 3.67 -16.86 -0.49
N LYS A 85 4.04 -15.67 -0.95
CA LYS A 85 4.22 -15.35 -2.37
C LYS A 85 5.56 -15.84 -2.93
N PHE A 86 6.62 -15.81 -2.13
CA PHE A 86 7.97 -16.19 -2.56
C PHE A 86 8.37 -17.55 -1.97
N ALA A 87 8.84 -18.44 -2.82
CA ALA A 87 9.28 -19.78 -2.40
C ALA A 87 10.59 -19.74 -1.61
N ASP A 88 11.49 -18.81 -1.95
CA ASP A 88 12.70 -18.56 -1.17
C ASP A 88 12.42 -17.54 -0.06
N ARG A 89 12.75 -17.93 1.18
CA ARG A 89 12.66 -17.07 2.35
C ARG A 89 13.52 -15.82 2.20
N ASP A 90 14.72 -15.97 1.64
CA ASP A 90 15.66 -14.85 1.51
C ASP A 90 15.13 -13.83 0.49
N GLU A 91 14.45 -14.30 -0.57
CA GLU A 91 13.73 -13.46 -1.53
C GLU A 91 12.53 -12.75 -0.88
N ALA A 92 11.73 -13.45 -0.08
CA ALA A 92 10.62 -12.85 0.68
C ALA A 92 11.10 -11.72 1.61
N ILE A 93 12.23 -11.93 2.29
CA ILE A 93 12.87 -10.97 3.19
C ILE A 93 13.34 -9.72 2.43
N ALA A 94 14.00 -9.90 1.28
CA ALA A 94 14.46 -8.75 0.51
C ALA A 94 13.31 -7.96 -0.11
N GLN A 95 12.27 -8.62 -0.61
CA GLN A 95 11.07 -7.94 -1.12
C GLN A 95 10.37 -7.14 -0.02
N ALA A 96 10.29 -7.68 1.20
CA ALA A 96 9.81 -6.94 2.35
C ALA A 96 10.67 -5.71 2.69
N CYS A 97 12.01 -5.82 2.60
CA CYS A 97 12.92 -4.69 2.78
C CYS A 97 12.77 -3.62 1.68
N LEU A 98 12.68 -4.04 0.41
CA LEU A 98 12.52 -3.17 -0.76
C LEU A 98 11.18 -2.41 -0.75
N SER A 99 10.14 -3.01 -0.16
CA SER A 99 8.86 -2.31 0.04
C SER A 99 8.98 -1.07 0.92
N THR A 100 10.06 -0.96 1.72
CA THR A 100 10.33 0.08 2.72
C THR A 100 9.22 0.30 3.77
N ALA A 101 8.21 -0.56 3.79
CA ALA A 101 7.07 -0.50 4.71
C ALA A 101 7.40 -1.07 6.10
N TYR A 102 8.39 -1.95 6.18
CA TYR A 102 8.83 -2.62 7.40
C TYR A 102 10.29 -2.30 7.71
N THR A 103 10.62 -2.21 8.99
CA THR A 103 12.02 -2.13 9.40
C THR A 103 12.65 -3.52 9.35
N MET A 104 13.98 -3.57 9.14
CA MET A 104 14.73 -4.82 9.24
C MET A 104 14.49 -5.54 10.59
N THR A 105 14.28 -4.79 11.69
CA THR A 105 13.95 -5.36 13.01
C THR A 105 12.57 -6.02 13.02
N GLN A 106 11.56 -5.42 12.38
CA GLN A 106 10.23 -6.00 12.27
C GLN A 106 10.23 -7.26 11.40
N ILE A 107 10.98 -7.23 10.30
CA ILE A 107 11.19 -8.39 9.42
C ILE A 107 11.90 -9.49 10.20
N ALA A 108 12.98 -9.17 10.91
CA ALA A 108 13.72 -10.11 11.75
C ALA A 108 12.81 -10.80 12.79
N ALA A 109 11.96 -10.03 13.47
CA ALA A 109 11.00 -10.57 14.43
C ALA A 109 9.98 -11.51 13.78
N HIS A 110 9.46 -11.17 12.60
CA HIS A 110 8.47 -12.00 11.90
C HIS A 110 9.06 -13.32 11.36
N PHE A 111 10.26 -13.26 10.79
CA PHE A 111 10.94 -14.43 10.25
C PHE A 111 11.73 -15.22 11.31
N HIS A 112 11.67 -14.81 12.58
CA HIS A 112 12.40 -15.41 13.71
C HIS A 112 13.92 -15.51 13.47
N ILE A 113 14.51 -14.47 12.87
CA ILE A 113 15.94 -14.39 12.58
C ILE A 113 16.57 -13.15 13.21
N SER A 114 17.91 -13.09 13.22
CA SER A 114 18.62 -11.90 13.70
C SER A 114 18.57 -10.76 12.68
N TYR A 115 18.61 -9.51 13.17
CA TYR A 115 18.79 -8.32 12.32
C TYR A 115 20.00 -8.45 11.37
N ARG A 116 21.11 -9.04 11.85
CA ARG A 116 22.32 -9.23 11.04
C ARG A 116 22.08 -10.16 9.85
N THR A 117 21.23 -11.17 10.03
CA THR A 117 20.85 -12.10 8.95
C THR A 117 20.06 -11.35 7.88
N VAL A 118 19.09 -10.53 8.27
CA VAL A 118 18.32 -9.68 7.34
C VAL A 118 19.24 -8.75 6.56
N SER A 119 20.16 -8.05 7.24
CA SER A 119 21.13 -7.16 6.59
C SER A 119 22.04 -7.87 5.60
N ARG A 120 22.52 -9.08 5.92
CA ARG A 120 23.32 -9.88 4.99
C ARG A 120 22.54 -10.33 3.76
N ILE A 121 21.27 -10.70 3.92
CA ILE A 121 20.40 -11.11 2.81
C ILE A 121 20.20 -9.95 1.84
N VAL A 122 19.89 -8.76 2.36
CA VAL A 122 19.70 -7.55 1.54
C VAL A 122 20.96 -7.23 0.74
N HIS A 123 22.13 -7.18 1.40
CA HIS A 123 23.40 -6.91 0.71
C HIS A 123 23.75 -7.95 -0.36
N LYS A 124 23.48 -9.23 -0.08
CA LYS A 124 23.71 -10.31 -1.06
C LYS A 124 22.83 -10.11 -2.30
N MET A 125 21.59 -9.68 -2.12
CA MET A 125 20.64 -9.48 -3.21
C MET A 125 20.94 -8.22 -4.03
N GLU A 126 21.33 -7.11 -3.40
CA GLU A 126 21.84 -5.93 -4.11
C GLU A 126 23.01 -6.32 -5.04
N HIS A 127 23.96 -7.10 -4.52
CA HIS A 127 25.13 -7.54 -5.29
C HIS A 127 24.77 -8.54 -6.40
N LEU A 128 23.72 -9.34 -6.24
CA LEU A 128 23.21 -10.23 -7.30
C LEU A 128 22.47 -9.44 -8.39
N GLN A 129 21.69 -8.42 -8.02
CA GLN A 129 21.00 -7.53 -8.96
C GLN A 129 22.00 -6.71 -9.79
N SER A 130 23.05 -6.15 -9.17
CA SER A 130 24.12 -5.44 -9.89
C SER A 130 24.89 -6.33 -10.87
N ARG A 131 25.00 -7.63 -10.58
CA ARG A 131 25.64 -8.60 -11.50
C ARG A 131 24.71 -9.02 -12.65
N SER A 132 23.40 -9.09 -12.40
CA SER A 132 22.41 -9.46 -13.41
C SER A 132 22.20 -8.37 -14.48
N CYS A 133 22.35 -7.09 -14.15
CA CYS A 133 22.26 -5.99 -15.12
C CYS A 133 23.52 -5.83 -16.00
N ALA A 134 24.64 -6.49 -15.66
CA ALA A 134 25.89 -6.42 -16.41
C ALA A 134 25.97 -7.41 -17.59
N ILE A 135 24.93 -8.22 -17.83
CA ILE A 135 24.88 -9.22 -18.90
C ILE A 135 23.77 -8.83 -19.90
N GLY A 136 23.96 -7.68 -20.55
CA GLY A 136 23.03 -7.13 -21.54
C GLY A 136 23.80 -6.37 -22.62
N GLY A 137 24.75 -7.05 -23.25
CA GLY A 137 25.55 -6.50 -24.34
C GLY A 137 26.18 -7.64 -25.14
N THR A 138 25.40 -8.25 -26.02
CA THR A 138 25.94 -8.99 -27.15
C THR A 138 25.66 -8.16 -28.40
N ASP A 139 26.71 -7.49 -28.88
CA ASP A 139 26.77 -6.94 -30.23
C ASP A 139 26.58 -8.07 -31.25
N PRO A 140 25.73 -7.90 -32.28
CA PRO A 140 25.88 -8.63 -33.52
C PRO A 140 26.74 -7.81 -34.50
N GLU A 141 27.58 -8.55 -35.23
CA GLU A 141 28.48 -8.13 -36.32
C GLU A 141 27.85 -7.20 -37.37
#